data_AF-A0A3N4MPJ3-F1
#
_entry.id   AF-A0A3N4MPJ3-F1
#
_cell.length_a   1.000
_cell.length_b   1.000
_cell.length_c   1.000
_cell.angle_alpha   90.00
_cell.angle_beta   90.00
_cell.angle_gamma   90.00
#
_symmetry.space_group_name_H-M   'P 1'
#
loop_
_entity.id
_entity.type
_entity.pdbx_description
1 polymer ?
#
loop_
_entity_poly.entity_id
_entity_poly.type
_entity_poly.pdbx_seq_one_letter_code
_entity_poly.pdbx_strand_id
1 'polypeptide(L)'
;MKSSLIITITAFGLLQGHLSIAQTAAADNKPWQAITFQPIPKGPSFLGAFEGRIPCVGIVPQLKLKTAADCEKLKCRLVLFHDPSTMQPANFEFRIVGGGEVQWQDGHSYRLTNLEGKWSKEKGMPSDQEAEIYVLEPAAIQAKLYLLKGDNNVLFVLDENKGFRTGNENFSYTLNRVELVPGK
;
A
#
# COMPACT_ATOMS: atom_id res chain seq x y z
N MET A 1 -15.68 70.61 -12.36
CA MET A 1 -14.89 70.12 -13.51
C MET A 1 -13.69 69.34 -12.98
N LYS A 2 -13.36 68.20 -13.63
CA LYS A 2 -12.35 67.16 -13.31
C LYS A 2 -12.89 66.09 -12.36
N SER A 3 -13.54 65.02 -12.85
CA SER A 3 -13.01 63.83 -13.57
C SER A 3 -12.00 63.03 -12.74
N SER A 4 -12.42 61.82 -12.33
CA SER A 4 -11.59 60.60 -12.33
C SER A 4 -12.50 59.39 -12.18
N LEU A 5 -12.82 58.77 -13.32
CA LEU A 5 -13.47 57.46 -13.42
C LEU A 5 -12.35 56.42 -13.41
N ILE A 6 -12.22 55.63 -12.35
CA ILE A 6 -11.25 54.53 -12.27
C ILE A 6 -11.95 53.28 -12.81
N ILE A 7 -11.56 52.86 -14.01
CA ILE A 7 -11.99 51.59 -14.61
C ILE A 7 -11.06 50.51 -14.09
N THR A 8 -11.55 49.63 -13.23
CA THR A 8 -10.82 48.44 -12.78
C THR A 8 -11.02 47.33 -13.80
N ILE A 9 -9.98 47.04 -14.58
CA ILE A 9 -9.94 45.90 -15.50
C ILE A 9 -9.62 44.65 -14.68
N THR A 10 -10.62 43.83 -14.37
CA THR A 10 -10.43 42.50 -13.78
C THR A 10 -9.92 41.57 -14.88
N ALA A 11 -8.61 41.32 -14.87
CA ALA A 11 -7.98 40.31 -15.71
C ALA A 11 -8.52 38.92 -15.31
N PHE A 12 -9.39 38.37 -16.15
CA PHE A 12 -9.88 37.01 -16.06
C PHE A 12 -8.74 36.09 -16.51
N GLY A 13 -7.84 35.75 -15.58
CA GLY A 13 -6.79 34.77 -15.79
C GLY A 13 -7.42 33.40 -16.02
N LEU A 14 -7.33 32.92 -17.26
CA LEU A 14 -7.67 31.56 -17.66
C LEU A 14 -6.79 30.57 -16.88
N LEU A 15 -7.29 30.07 -15.74
CA LEU A 15 -6.82 28.84 -15.12
C LEU A 15 -7.23 27.69 -16.06
N GLN A 16 -6.39 27.41 -17.05
CA GLN A 16 -6.41 26.12 -17.73
C GLN A 16 -5.93 25.08 -16.71
N GLY A 17 -6.87 24.53 -15.94
CA GLY A 17 -6.60 23.35 -15.16
C GLY A 17 -6.18 22.24 -16.11
N HIS A 18 -4.90 21.86 -16.05
CA HIS A 18 -4.43 20.64 -16.69
C HIS A 18 -5.12 19.46 -16.00
N LEU A 19 -6.26 19.03 -16.54
CA LEU A 19 -6.86 17.77 -16.19
C LEU A 19 -5.91 16.69 -16.71
N SER A 20 -5.11 16.12 -15.81
CA SER A 20 -4.36 14.90 -16.09
C SER A 20 -5.38 13.78 -16.30
N ILE A 21 -5.57 13.38 -17.55
CA ILE A 21 -6.39 12.20 -17.88
C ILE A 21 -5.51 10.98 -17.63
N ALA A 22 -5.97 10.08 -16.76
CA ALA A 22 -5.32 8.80 -16.56
C ALA A 22 -5.25 8.02 -17.88
N GLN A 23 -4.14 7.33 -18.14
CA GLN A 23 -4.02 6.51 -19.33
C GLN A 23 -5.08 5.40 -19.33
N THR A 24 -5.68 5.14 -20.50
CA THR A 24 -6.58 4.00 -20.68
C THR A 24 -5.81 2.70 -20.48
N ALA A 25 -6.38 1.77 -19.71
CA ALA A 25 -5.80 0.44 -19.56
C ALA A 25 -5.71 -0.27 -20.93
N ALA A 26 -4.52 -0.72 -21.28
CA ALA A 26 -4.16 -1.47 -22.47
C ALA A 26 -3.40 -2.74 -22.03
N ALA A 27 -3.31 -3.73 -22.92
CA ALA A 27 -2.71 -5.02 -22.55
C ALA A 27 -1.23 -4.91 -22.10
N ASP A 28 -0.53 -3.91 -22.63
CA ASP A 28 0.89 -3.60 -22.39
C ASP A 28 1.13 -2.77 -21.11
N ASN A 29 0.12 -2.14 -20.53
CA ASN A 29 0.25 -1.33 -19.30
C ASN A 29 -0.40 -1.96 -18.06
N LYS A 30 -0.79 -3.24 -18.14
CA LYS A 30 -1.26 -4.00 -16.99
C LYS A 30 -0.06 -4.47 -16.15
N PRO A 31 0.02 -4.13 -14.86
CA PRO A 31 1.07 -4.65 -13.99
C PRO A 31 1.09 -6.18 -13.99
N TRP A 32 2.27 -6.75 -14.27
CA TRP A 32 2.49 -8.20 -14.22
C TRP A 32 2.60 -8.67 -12.77
N GLN A 33 2.22 -9.92 -12.52
CA GLN A 33 2.46 -10.55 -11.23
C GLN A 33 3.95 -10.81 -11.04
N ALA A 34 4.45 -10.54 -9.84
CA ALA A 34 5.79 -10.91 -9.45
C ALA A 34 5.85 -12.41 -9.12
N ILE A 35 7.05 -12.99 -9.08
CA ILE A 35 7.26 -14.38 -8.66
C ILE A 35 7.67 -14.46 -7.19
N THR A 36 7.25 -15.51 -6.50
CA THR A 36 7.69 -15.83 -5.13
C THR A 36 8.13 -17.29 -5.02
N PHE A 37 9.04 -17.53 -4.09
CA PHE A 37 9.44 -18.88 -3.65
C PHE A 37 8.76 -19.30 -2.34
N GLN A 38 7.96 -18.40 -1.75
CA GLN A 38 7.23 -18.69 -0.53
C GLN A 38 5.92 -19.41 -0.86
N PRO A 39 5.53 -20.45 -0.09
CA PRO A 39 4.27 -21.13 -0.28
C PRO A 39 3.09 -20.14 -0.32
N ILE A 40 2.23 -20.28 -1.34
CA ILE A 40 1.00 -19.49 -1.45
C ILE A 40 -0.15 -20.33 -0.90
N PRO A 41 -0.96 -19.78 0.04
CA PRO A 41 -2.16 -20.47 0.51
C PRO A 41 -3.08 -20.86 -0.65
N LYS A 42 -3.78 -21.98 -0.49
CA LYS A 42 -4.75 -22.49 -1.47
C LYS A 42 -6.14 -22.49 -0.85
N GLY A 43 -7.16 -22.43 -1.69
CA GLY A 43 -8.55 -22.61 -1.29
C GLY A 43 -9.43 -21.39 -1.56
N PRO A 44 -10.74 -21.53 -1.38
CA PRO A 44 -11.73 -20.54 -1.80
C PRO A 44 -11.76 -19.28 -0.95
N SER A 45 -11.04 -19.24 0.18
CA SER A 45 -10.92 -18.05 1.02
C SER A 45 -9.70 -17.19 0.69
N PHE A 46 -8.77 -17.68 -0.15
CA PHE A 46 -7.54 -16.96 -0.49
C PHE A 46 -7.82 -15.89 -1.56
N LEU A 47 -7.61 -14.62 -1.21
CA LEU A 47 -7.80 -13.51 -2.15
C LEU A 47 -6.52 -13.19 -2.93
N GLY A 48 -5.37 -13.25 -2.26
CA GLY A 48 -4.10 -12.88 -2.87
C GLY A 48 -2.95 -12.78 -1.88
N ALA A 49 -1.75 -13.03 -2.38
CA ALA A 49 -0.50 -12.75 -1.70
C ALA A 49 0.21 -11.62 -2.45
N PHE A 50 0.75 -10.66 -1.71
CA PHE A 50 1.43 -9.48 -2.22
C PHE A 50 2.76 -9.30 -1.52
N GLU A 51 3.81 -8.94 -2.26
CA GLU A 51 5.14 -8.71 -1.73
C GLU A 51 5.72 -7.37 -2.18
N GLY A 52 6.56 -6.78 -1.33
CA GLY A 52 7.25 -5.53 -1.64
C GLY A 52 8.37 -5.21 -0.67
N ARG A 53 9.13 -4.16 -1.00
CA ARG A 53 10.21 -3.62 -0.17
C ARG A 53 9.90 -2.16 0.13
N ILE A 54 9.51 -1.89 1.36
CA ILE A 54 9.02 -0.57 1.77
C ILE A 54 10.08 0.15 2.60
N PRO A 55 10.34 1.45 2.38
CA PRO A 55 11.22 2.23 3.27
C PRO A 55 10.75 2.18 4.73
N CYS A 56 11.68 2.06 5.69
CA CYS A 56 11.32 1.98 7.11
C CYS A 56 10.63 3.25 7.62
N VAL A 57 11.07 4.43 7.16
CA VAL A 57 10.64 5.74 7.66
C VAL A 57 9.14 5.98 7.64
N GLY A 58 8.39 5.38 6.69
CA GLY A 58 6.94 5.57 6.61
C GLY A 58 6.14 4.57 7.42
N ILE A 59 6.57 3.31 7.49
CA ILE A 59 5.77 2.21 8.05
C ILE A 59 6.06 1.93 9.51
N VAL A 60 7.33 2.04 9.92
CA VAL A 60 7.75 1.79 11.30
C VAL A 60 6.96 2.62 12.31
N PRO A 61 6.82 3.95 12.16
CA PRO A 61 6.00 4.74 13.10
C PRO A 61 4.52 4.36 13.03
N GLN A 62 3.95 4.22 11.83
CA GLN A 62 2.52 3.94 11.62
C GLN A 62 2.10 2.61 12.26
N LEU A 63 2.94 1.57 12.16
CA LEU A 63 2.69 0.25 12.74
C LEU A 63 3.39 0.04 14.09
N LYS A 64 3.98 1.08 14.68
CA LYS A 64 4.66 1.03 15.98
C LYS A 64 5.68 -0.10 16.07
N LEU A 65 6.39 -0.36 14.96
CA LEU A 65 7.35 -1.45 14.87
C LEU A 65 8.65 -1.07 15.56
N LYS A 66 9.34 -2.07 16.13
CA LYS A 66 10.74 -1.93 16.53
C LYS A 66 11.63 -2.23 15.33
N THR A 67 12.69 -1.46 15.12
CA THR A 67 13.68 -1.74 14.08
C THR A 67 15.09 -1.52 14.59
N ALA A 68 16.09 -1.93 13.80
CA ALA A 68 17.46 -1.45 14.01
C ALA A 68 17.55 0.06 13.69
N ALA A 69 18.56 0.73 14.22
CA ALA A 69 18.77 2.17 14.03
C ALA A 69 19.06 2.53 12.57
N ASP A 70 19.65 1.61 11.81
CA ASP A 70 20.05 1.71 10.41
C ASP A 70 19.04 1.04 9.46
N CYS A 71 17.76 0.96 9.85
CA CYS A 71 16.72 0.36 9.03
C CYS A 71 16.47 1.17 7.75
N GLU A 72 16.94 0.68 6.62
CA GLU A 72 16.64 1.27 5.30
C GLU A 72 15.26 0.83 4.77
N LYS A 73 14.96 -0.47 4.89
CA LYS A 73 13.80 -1.11 4.27
C LYS A 73 13.24 -2.26 5.11
N LEU A 74 11.96 -2.53 4.89
CA LEU A 74 11.24 -3.71 5.33
C LEU A 74 10.92 -4.58 4.13
N LYS A 75 11.14 -5.90 4.22
CA LYS A 75 10.60 -6.86 3.24
C LYS A 75 9.24 -7.32 3.75
N CYS A 76 8.21 -7.07 2.96
CA CYS A 76 6.83 -7.23 3.38
C CYS A 76 6.15 -8.30 2.51
N ARG A 77 5.39 -9.19 3.16
CA ARG A 77 4.47 -10.12 2.51
C ARG A 77 3.11 -10.03 3.17
N LEU A 78 2.11 -9.62 2.40
CA LEU A 78 0.71 -9.53 2.81
C LEU A 78 -0.08 -10.65 2.15
N VAL A 79 -0.86 -11.38 2.93
CA VAL A 79 -1.86 -12.33 2.44
C VAL A 79 -3.23 -11.85 2.89
N LEU A 80 -4.15 -11.73 1.94
CA LEU A 80 -5.53 -11.34 2.19
C LEU A 80 -6.44 -12.56 2.03
N PHE A 81 -7.38 -12.69 2.96
CA PHE A 81 -8.41 -13.72 2.93
C PHE A 81 -9.80 -13.07 2.91
N HIS A 82 -10.74 -13.71 2.22
CA HIS A 82 -12.15 -13.36 2.25
C HIS A 82 -12.97 -14.52 2.78
N ASP A 83 -14.19 -14.24 3.20
CA ASP A 83 -15.18 -15.26 3.49
C ASP A 83 -15.60 -15.94 2.18
N PRO A 84 -15.50 -17.28 2.06
CA PRO A 84 -15.73 -17.98 0.79
C PRO A 84 -17.22 -18.04 0.39
N SER A 85 -18.15 -17.77 1.31
CA SER A 85 -19.59 -17.81 1.04
C SER A 85 -20.14 -16.45 0.64
N THR A 86 -19.63 -15.38 1.26
CA THR A 86 -20.12 -14.00 1.08
C THR A 86 -19.19 -13.14 0.22
N MET A 87 -17.97 -13.61 -0.05
CA MET A 87 -16.91 -12.86 -0.72
C MET A 87 -16.49 -11.57 0.00
N GLN A 88 -16.89 -11.41 1.27
CA GLN A 88 -16.56 -10.23 2.06
C GLN A 88 -15.16 -10.32 2.66
N PRO A 89 -14.48 -9.18 2.91
CA PRO A 89 -13.22 -9.14 3.64
C PRO A 89 -13.25 -9.93 4.94
N ALA A 90 -12.20 -10.72 5.20
CA ALA A 90 -12.10 -11.55 6.41
C ALA A 90 -10.82 -11.22 7.19
N ASN A 91 -9.82 -12.10 7.12
CA ASN A 91 -8.56 -11.96 7.85
C ASN A 91 -7.42 -11.60 6.91
N PHE A 92 -6.30 -11.15 7.49
CA PHE A 92 -5.05 -11.01 6.78
C PHE A 92 -3.89 -11.58 7.60
N GLU A 93 -2.81 -11.93 6.91
CA GLU A 93 -1.50 -12.20 7.49
C GLU A 93 -0.49 -11.22 6.88
N PHE A 94 0.29 -10.54 7.71
CA PHE A 94 1.29 -9.58 7.26
C PHE A 94 2.64 -9.84 7.90
N ARG A 95 3.54 -10.43 7.12
CA ARG A 95 4.90 -10.78 7.51
C ARG A 95 5.87 -9.68 7.12
N ILE A 96 6.64 -9.20 8.10
CA ILE A 96 7.56 -8.07 7.94
C ILE A 96 8.96 -8.49 8.43
N VAL A 97 9.90 -8.63 7.49
CA VAL A 97 11.32 -8.87 7.81
C VAL A 97 12.07 -7.53 7.84
N GLY A 98 12.88 -7.34 8.89
CA GLY A 98 13.59 -6.09 9.20
C GLY A 98 12.93 -5.29 10.33
N GLY A 99 11.69 -5.60 10.69
CA GLY A 99 10.97 -5.01 11.83
C GLY A 99 10.48 -6.06 12.82
N GLY A 100 10.35 -5.69 14.08
CA GLY A 100 9.93 -6.54 15.18
C GLY A 100 11.03 -6.91 16.17
N GLU A 101 10.77 -8.03 16.83
CA GLU A 101 11.69 -8.64 17.76
C GLU A 101 12.83 -9.37 17.03
N VAL A 102 13.95 -9.50 17.72
CA VAL A 102 15.12 -10.24 17.20
C VAL A 102 14.83 -11.74 17.28
N GLN A 103 14.99 -12.41 16.15
CA GLN A 103 14.95 -13.85 16.01
C GLN A 103 16.34 -14.37 15.66
N TRP A 104 16.68 -15.53 16.19
CA TRP A 104 17.94 -16.24 15.94
C TRP A 104 17.68 -17.48 15.10
N GLN A 105 18.40 -17.63 14.01
CA GLN A 105 18.31 -18.78 13.12
C GLN A 105 19.67 -19.03 12.47
N ASP A 106 20.14 -20.28 12.52
CA ASP A 106 21.37 -20.73 11.85
C ASP A 106 22.61 -19.86 12.12
N GLY A 107 22.77 -19.37 13.37
CA GLY A 107 23.89 -18.51 13.77
C GLY A 107 23.77 -17.05 13.34
N HIS A 108 22.67 -16.67 12.69
CA HIS A 108 22.38 -15.30 12.31
C HIS A 108 21.16 -14.77 13.09
N SER A 109 21.12 -13.45 13.29
CA SER A 109 19.95 -12.78 13.85
C SER A 109 19.29 -11.89 12.81
N TYR A 110 17.97 -11.86 12.82
CA TYR A 110 17.17 -10.95 12.00
C TYR A 110 15.94 -10.48 12.78
N ARG A 111 15.30 -9.41 12.33
CA ARG A 111 14.03 -8.94 12.92
C ARG A 111 12.85 -9.44 12.12
N LEU A 112 11.85 -9.96 12.82
CA LEU A 112 10.61 -10.43 12.23
C LEU A 112 9.42 -9.99 13.07
N THR A 113 8.38 -9.50 12.39
CA THR A 113 7.04 -9.34 12.93
C THR A 113 6.06 -10.06 12.02
N ASN A 114 5.14 -10.81 12.63
CA ASN A 114 3.93 -11.26 11.97
C ASN A 114 2.76 -10.51 12.59
N LEU A 115 2.02 -9.79 11.76
CA LEU A 115 0.78 -9.13 12.14
C LEU A 115 -0.38 -9.89 11.52
N GLU A 116 -1.40 -10.15 12.32
CA GLU A 116 -2.64 -10.78 11.87
C GLU A 116 -3.82 -9.96 12.38
N GLY A 117 -4.93 -10.01 11.68
CA GLY A 117 -6.11 -9.27 12.07
C GLY A 117 -7.20 -9.28 11.01
N LYS A 118 -8.10 -8.31 11.12
CA LYS A 118 -9.19 -8.11 10.16
C LYS A 118 -8.77 -7.09 9.11
N TRP A 119 -9.33 -7.22 7.92
CA TRP A 119 -9.27 -6.15 6.94
C TRP A 119 -10.65 -5.81 6.42
N SER A 120 -10.80 -4.59 5.95
CA SER A 120 -12.05 -4.06 5.40
C SER A 120 -11.77 -3.23 4.16
N LYS A 121 -12.85 -2.79 3.50
CA LYS A 121 -12.81 -1.86 2.39
C LYS A 121 -13.44 -0.55 2.81
N GLU A 122 -12.76 0.55 2.51
CA GLU A 122 -13.27 1.89 2.62
C GLU A 122 -13.21 2.57 1.25
N LYS A 123 -14.03 3.60 1.07
CA LYS A 123 -13.93 4.47 -0.11
C LYS A 123 -13.27 5.79 0.26
N GLY A 124 -12.58 6.34 -0.72
CA GLY A 124 -12.16 7.72 -0.72
C GLY A 124 -10.78 7.95 -0.13
N MET A 125 -10.05 8.78 -0.86
CA MET A 125 -8.84 9.46 -0.46
C MET A 125 -8.98 10.95 -0.83
N PRO A 126 -8.17 11.86 -0.26
CA PRO A 126 -8.30 13.29 -0.53
C PRO A 126 -8.33 13.67 -2.02
N SER A 127 -7.60 12.93 -2.87
CA SER A 127 -7.52 13.16 -4.32
C SER A 127 -8.56 12.42 -5.17
N ASP A 128 -9.24 11.42 -4.61
CA ASP A 128 -10.21 10.57 -5.32
C ASP A 128 -11.20 9.95 -4.33
N GLN A 129 -12.46 10.40 -4.37
CA GLN A 129 -13.50 9.95 -3.44
C GLN A 129 -14.01 8.53 -3.74
N GLU A 130 -13.78 8.00 -4.94
CA GLU A 130 -14.22 6.66 -5.33
C GLU A 130 -13.12 5.61 -5.19
N ALA A 131 -11.90 6.02 -4.84
CA ALA A 131 -10.77 5.14 -4.60
C ALA A 131 -11.11 4.02 -3.61
N GLU A 132 -10.88 2.76 -4.00
CA GLU A 132 -11.05 1.59 -3.14
C GLU A 132 -9.81 1.42 -2.23
N ILE A 133 -10.00 1.63 -0.93
CA ILE A 133 -8.95 1.53 0.09
C ILE A 133 -9.14 0.26 0.90
N TYR A 134 -8.11 -0.58 0.97
CA TYR A 134 -8.07 -1.68 1.93
C TYR A 134 -7.48 -1.18 3.25
N VAL A 135 -8.16 -1.50 4.35
CA VAL A 135 -7.75 -1.12 5.69
C VAL A 135 -7.40 -2.38 6.45
N LEU A 136 -6.14 -2.51 6.88
CA LEU A 136 -5.71 -3.59 7.77
C LEU A 136 -5.74 -3.10 9.22
N GLU A 137 -6.37 -3.89 10.08
CA GLU A 137 -6.46 -3.66 11.52
C GLU A 137 -5.80 -4.84 12.25
N PRO A 138 -4.48 -4.78 12.50
CA PRO A 138 -3.79 -5.83 13.24
C PRO A 138 -4.36 -6.00 14.64
N ALA A 139 -4.66 -7.22 15.06
CA ALA A 139 -5.24 -7.50 16.36
C ALA A 139 -4.30 -7.18 17.53
N ALA A 140 -2.99 -7.32 17.30
CA ALA A 140 -1.97 -7.14 18.35
C ALA A 140 -1.57 -5.68 18.59
N ILE A 141 -1.91 -4.76 17.69
CA ILE A 141 -1.51 -3.35 17.79
C ILE A 141 -2.68 -2.43 17.44
N GLN A 142 -2.90 -1.39 18.25
CA GLN A 142 -3.89 -0.36 17.94
C GLN A 142 -3.30 0.61 16.91
N ALA A 143 -3.28 0.16 15.66
CA ALA A 143 -2.78 0.87 14.47
C ALA A 143 -3.56 0.42 13.23
N LYS A 144 -3.48 1.20 12.15
CA LYS A 144 -4.10 0.86 10.85
C LYS A 144 -3.07 0.98 9.74
N LEU A 145 -3.11 0.05 8.79
CA LEU A 145 -2.43 0.19 7.50
C LEU A 145 -3.46 0.45 6.41
N TYR A 146 -3.25 1.51 5.64
CA TYR A 146 -4.11 1.87 4.52
C TYR A 146 -3.42 1.53 3.21
N LEU A 147 -4.13 0.83 2.32
CA LEU A 147 -3.64 0.40 1.03
C LEU A 147 -4.61 0.82 -0.06
N LEU A 148 -4.19 1.66 -1.00
CA LEU A 148 -4.98 1.92 -2.20
C LEU A 148 -4.89 0.70 -3.11
N LYS A 149 -6.05 0.21 -3.56
CA LYS A 149 -6.13 -0.77 -4.63
C LYS A 149 -5.90 -0.07 -5.97
N GLY A 150 -4.67 -0.17 -6.49
CA GLY A 150 -4.34 0.37 -7.81
C GLY A 150 -5.02 -0.44 -8.91
N ASP A 151 -4.86 -1.76 -8.84
CA ASP A 151 -5.58 -2.73 -9.66
C ASP A 151 -5.69 -4.07 -8.92
N ASN A 152 -5.89 -5.17 -9.64
CA ASN A 152 -5.93 -6.49 -9.02
C ASN A 152 -4.54 -7.00 -8.60
N ASN A 153 -3.45 -6.44 -9.13
CA ASN A 153 -2.08 -6.89 -8.96
C ASN A 153 -1.22 -5.94 -8.10
N VAL A 154 -1.68 -4.73 -7.82
CA VAL A 154 -0.87 -3.69 -7.17
C VAL A 154 -1.67 -3.04 -6.05
N LEU A 155 -1.04 -2.99 -4.87
CA LEU A 155 -1.50 -2.21 -3.72
C LEU A 155 -0.47 -1.12 -3.41
N PHE A 156 -0.92 0.12 -3.26
CA PHE A 156 -0.08 1.24 -2.84
C PHE A 156 -0.27 1.50 -1.35
N VAL A 157 0.83 1.54 -0.62
CA VAL A 157 0.83 1.79 0.82
C VAL A 157 0.71 3.28 1.06
N LEU A 158 -0.32 3.66 1.82
CA LEU A 158 -0.66 5.05 2.09
C LEU A 158 -0.19 5.48 3.48
N ASP A 159 -0.22 6.80 3.71
CA ASP A 159 -0.07 7.35 5.05
C ASP A 159 -1.37 7.31 5.87
N GLU A 160 -1.30 7.82 7.10
CA GLU A 160 -2.42 7.85 8.05
C GLU A 160 -3.58 8.75 7.59
N ASN A 161 -3.32 9.68 6.67
CA ASN A 161 -4.30 10.56 6.05
C ASN A 161 -4.77 10.02 4.69
N LYS A 162 -4.47 8.74 4.38
CA LYS A 162 -4.73 8.09 3.08
C LYS A 162 -4.06 8.83 1.90
N GLY A 163 -2.96 9.52 2.17
CA GLY A 163 -2.11 10.15 1.16
C GLY A 163 -1.12 9.17 0.55
N PHE A 164 -0.72 9.41 -0.70
CA PHE A 164 0.35 8.66 -1.34
C PHE A 164 1.68 8.92 -0.64
N ARG A 165 2.48 7.86 -0.50
CA ARG A 165 3.86 7.94 -0.02
C ARG A 165 4.82 7.89 -1.20
N THR A 166 5.84 8.74 -1.17
CA THR A 166 6.90 8.76 -2.18
C THR A 166 8.05 7.87 -1.72
N GLY A 167 8.43 6.91 -2.56
CA GLY A 167 9.63 6.09 -2.35
C GLY A 167 10.93 6.83 -2.65
N ASN A 168 11.99 6.08 -2.87
CA ASN A 168 13.28 6.58 -3.35
C ASN A 168 13.77 5.72 -4.54
N GLU A 169 15.02 5.92 -4.96
CA GLU A 169 15.62 5.20 -6.09
C GLU A 169 15.74 3.68 -5.87
N ASN A 170 15.65 3.22 -4.62
CA ASN A 170 15.86 1.82 -4.25
C ASN A 170 14.57 1.11 -3.83
N PHE A 171 13.63 1.82 -3.21
CA PHE A 171 12.46 1.23 -2.54
C PHE A 171 11.19 2.07 -2.78
N SER A 172 10.07 1.38 -2.92
CA SER A 172 8.76 2.00 -3.15
C SER A 172 7.75 1.63 -2.06
N TYR A 173 6.64 2.34 -2.02
CA TYR A 173 5.49 2.03 -1.16
C TYR A 173 4.48 1.17 -1.91
N THR A 174 4.96 0.11 -2.58
CA THR A 174 4.13 -0.76 -3.44
C THR A 174 4.26 -2.22 -3.03
N LEU A 175 3.12 -2.91 -2.97
CA LEU A 175 3.03 -4.36 -2.82
C LEU A 175 2.47 -4.95 -4.12
N ASN A 176 3.20 -5.86 -4.74
CA ASN A 176 2.80 -6.50 -5.98
C ASN A 176 2.29 -7.92 -5.70
N ARG A 177 1.21 -8.31 -6.37
CA ARG A 177 0.67 -9.66 -6.30
C ARG A 177 1.75 -10.64 -6.78
N VAL A 178 1.89 -11.72 -6.05
CA VAL A 178 2.85 -12.78 -6.37
C VAL A 178 2.18 -14.07 -6.79
N GLU A 179 2.85 -14.81 -7.66
CA GLU A 179 2.56 -16.19 -8.01
C GLU A 179 3.76 -17.09 -7.67
N LEU A 180 3.49 -18.35 -7.34
CA LEU A 180 4.54 -19.30 -7.03
C LEU A 180 5.30 -19.65 -8.31
N VAL A 181 6.63 -19.65 -8.27
CA VAL A 181 7.44 -20.13 -9.39
C VAL A 181 7.06 -21.59 -9.69
N PRO A 182 6.59 -21.91 -10.91
CA PRO A 182 6.31 -23.29 -11.28
C PRO A 182 7.61 -24.11 -11.29
N GLY A 183 7.65 -25.23 -10.56
CA GLY A 183 8.76 -26.19 -10.63
C GLY A 183 9.74 -26.21 -9.45
N LYS A 184 9.37 -25.68 -8.28
CA LYS A 184 9.99 -26.01 -7.00
C LYS A 184 8.95 -26.28 -5.93
#